data_AF-A0A842UNS3-F1
#
_entry.id   AF-A0A842UNS3-F1
#
_cell.length_a   1.000
_cell.length_b   1.000
_cell.length_c   1.000
_cell.angle_alpha   90.00
_cell.angle_beta   90.00
_cell.angle_gamma   90.00
#
_symmetry.space_group_name_H-M   'P 1'
#
loop_
_entity.id
_entity.type
_entity.pdbx_description
1 polymer ?
#
loop_
_entity_poly.entity_id
_entity_poly.type
_entity_poly.pdbx_seq_one_letter_code
_entity_poly.pdbx_strand_id
1 'polypeptide(L)'
;MIQSVINEGWRFVVFFYKFVISLALFIVLMKIPMWIRGFRLGQRKGKFQCLMCGNCCRLRIIELDEEDVEKLKKQGRQGFTDSNRFILRDRGRCVFLKNDKCTVHECRPRVCREFPFQKIFGLWFLPKITFCPGVDRLLEDGFDSKTR
;
A
#
# COMPACT_ATOMS: atom_id res chain seq x y z
N MET A 1 33.75 -33.18 36.68
CA MET A 1 33.57 -31.74 36.95
C MET A 1 33.57 -30.91 35.66
N ILE A 2 34.55 -31.04 34.77
CA ILE A 2 34.58 -30.30 33.49
C ILE A 2 33.41 -30.69 32.56
N GLN A 3 33.13 -31.99 32.42
CA GLN A 3 32.03 -32.49 31.58
C GLN A 3 30.63 -32.05 32.08
N SER A 4 30.43 -31.88 33.39
CA SER A 4 29.14 -31.42 33.94
C SER A 4 28.92 -29.92 33.70
N VAL A 5 29.99 -29.10 33.79
CA VAL A 5 29.95 -27.66 33.47
C VAL A 5 29.71 -27.42 31.97
N ILE A 6 30.34 -28.22 31.10
CA ILE A 6 30.09 -28.18 29.64
C ILE A 6 28.64 -28.53 29.32
N ASN A 7 28.08 -29.56 29.96
CA ASN A 7 26.67 -29.96 29.76
C ASN A 7 25.67 -28.91 30.24
N GLU A 8 25.93 -28.21 31.36
CA GLU A 8 25.08 -27.11 31.82
C GLU A 8 25.15 -25.89 30.89
N GLY A 9 26.34 -25.52 30.42
CA GLY A 9 26.52 -24.47 29.42
C GLY A 9 25.79 -24.79 28.10
N TRP A 10 25.87 -26.03 27.63
CA TRP A 10 25.17 -26.49 26.42
C TRP A 10 23.65 -26.48 26.59
N ARG A 11 23.14 -26.84 27.79
CA ARG A 11 21.71 -26.74 28.11
C ARG A 11 21.21 -25.30 28.07
N PHE A 12 21.99 -24.34 28.56
CA PHE A 12 21.64 -22.91 28.49
C PHE A 12 21.61 -22.40 27.04
N VAL A 13 22.60 -22.78 26.22
CA VAL A 13 22.64 -22.44 24.79
C VAL A 13 21.44 -23.02 24.04
N VAL A 14 21.10 -24.29 24.25
CA VAL A 14 19.92 -24.92 23.63
C VAL A 14 18.62 -24.27 24.08
N PHE A 15 18.51 -23.93 25.37
CA PHE A 15 17.33 -23.24 25.90
C PHE A 15 17.15 -21.87 25.25
N PHE A 16 18.20 -21.06 25.19
CA PHE A 16 18.17 -19.75 24.56
C PHE A 16 17.85 -19.84 23.07
N TYR A 17 18.45 -20.79 22.36
CA TYR A 17 18.17 -21.04 20.94
C TYR A 17 16.71 -21.44 20.69
N LYS A 18 16.15 -22.36 21.49
CA LYS A 18 14.73 -22.76 21.42
C LYS A 18 13.81 -21.59 21.72
N PHE A 19 14.16 -20.75 22.70
CA PHE A 19 13.39 -19.55 23.03
C PHE A 19 13.36 -18.56 21.86
N VAL A 20 14.51 -18.27 21.24
CA VAL A 20 14.60 -17.37 20.07
C VAL A 20 13.79 -17.91 18.89
N ILE A 21 13.88 -19.21 18.59
CA ILE A 21 13.06 -19.84 17.52
C ILE A 21 11.58 -19.73 17.83
N SER A 22 11.17 -20.04 19.06
CA SER A 22 9.76 -19.99 19.45
C SER A 22 9.20 -18.56 19.35
N LEU A 23 10.00 -17.56 19.74
CA LEU A 23 9.64 -16.15 19.61
C LEU A 23 9.53 -15.73 18.14
N ALA A 24 10.47 -16.14 17.29
CA ALA A 24 10.43 -15.88 15.85
C ALA A 24 9.21 -16.54 15.18
N LEU A 25 8.92 -17.80 15.49
CA LEU A 25 7.73 -18.51 15.00
C LEU A 25 6.44 -17.80 15.43
N PHE A 26 6.35 -17.37 16.69
CA PHE A 26 5.19 -16.63 17.19
C PHE A 26 5.00 -15.30 16.43
N ILE A 27 6.07 -14.54 16.20
CA ILE A 27 6.02 -13.29 15.42
C ILE A 27 5.55 -13.58 13.99
N VAL A 28 6.06 -14.63 13.35
CA VAL A 28 5.65 -15.04 12.00
C VAL A 28 4.17 -15.40 11.99
N LEU A 29 3.72 -16.29 12.89
CA LEU A 29 2.32 -16.71 13.01
C LEU A 29 1.38 -15.53 13.24
N MET A 30 1.75 -14.56 14.07
CA MET A 30 0.98 -13.34 14.29
C MET A 30 0.89 -12.45 13.05
N LYS A 31 1.87 -12.53 12.13
CA LYS A 31 1.90 -11.79 10.86
C LYS A 31 1.21 -12.56 9.72
N ILE A 32 0.98 -13.87 9.85
CA ILE A 32 0.31 -14.68 8.81
C ILE A 32 -1.08 -14.15 8.41
N PRO A 33 -2.01 -13.85 9.33
CA PRO A 33 -3.33 -13.32 8.96
C PRO A 33 -3.24 -12.03 8.14
N MET A 34 -2.24 -11.21 8.45
CA MET A 34 -1.95 -9.97 7.77
C MET A 34 -1.41 -10.21 6.35
N TRP A 35 -0.49 -11.16 6.18
CA TRP A 35 0.03 -11.54 4.86
C TRP A 35 -1.05 -12.15 3.98
N ILE A 36 -1.90 -13.01 4.55
CA ILE A 36 -3.05 -13.60 3.84
C ILE A 36 -4.02 -12.50 3.39
N ARG A 37 -4.30 -11.48 4.22
CA ARG A 37 -5.14 -10.34 3.83
C ARG A 37 -4.51 -9.52 2.71
N GLY A 38 -3.23 -9.20 2.81
CA GLY A 38 -2.50 -8.48 1.75
C GLY A 38 -2.48 -9.24 0.43
N PHE A 39 -2.25 -10.56 0.49
CA PHE A 39 -2.29 -11.45 -0.67
C PHE A 39 -3.68 -11.50 -1.32
N ARG A 40 -4.75 -11.68 -0.53
CA ARG A 40 -6.14 -11.65 -1.03
C ARG A 40 -6.51 -10.31 -1.67
N LEU A 41 -6.04 -9.19 -1.12
CA LEU A 41 -6.25 -7.87 -1.70
C LEU A 41 -5.51 -7.74 -3.05
N GLY A 42 -4.26 -8.22 -3.12
CA GLY A 42 -3.47 -8.24 -4.36
C GLY A 42 -4.12 -9.04 -5.47
N GLN A 43 -4.72 -10.20 -5.16
CA GLN A 43 -5.46 -11.02 -6.13
C GLN A 43 -6.68 -10.32 -6.75
N ARG A 44 -7.21 -9.27 -6.10
CA ARG A 44 -8.38 -8.52 -6.56
C ARG A 44 -8.03 -7.24 -7.30
N LYS A 45 -6.76 -7.05 -7.71
CA LYS A 45 -6.30 -5.85 -8.43
C LYS A 45 -7.19 -5.44 -9.61
N GLY A 46 -7.59 -6.40 -10.44
CA GLY A 46 -8.44 -6.16 -11.61
C GLY A 46 -9.90 -5.80 -11.31
N LYS A 47 -10.36 -5.96 -10.06
CA LYS A 47 -11.74 -5.66 -9.66
C LYS A 47 -11.92 -4.25 -9.13
N PHE A 48 -10.83 -3.52 -8.87
CA PHE A 48 -10.93 -2.17 -8.34
C PHE A 48 -11.52 -1.20 -9.37
N GLN A 49 -12.46 -0.38 -8.90
CA GLN A 49 -13.08 0.68 -9.69
C GLN A 49 -12.91 2.01 -8.98
N CYS A 50 -12.30 2.98 -9.67
CA CYS A 50 -12.20 4.35 -9.17
C CYS A 50 -13.58 5.03 -9.28
N LEU A 51 -14.16 5.42 -8.15
CA LEU A 51 -15.43 6.16 -8.09
C LEU A 51 -15.26 7.68 -8.25
N MET A 52 -14.06 8.15 -8.61
CA MET A 52 -13.72 9.57 -8.76
C MET A 52 -14.09 10.44 -7.54
N CYS A 53 -14.05 9.88 -6.32
CA CYS A 53 -14.35 10.62 -5.08
C CYS A 53 -13.36 11.75 -4.74
N GLY A 54 -12.19 11.78 -5.39
CA GLY A 54 -11.14 12.79 -5.17
C GLY A 54 -10.31 12.64 -3.89
N ASN A 55 -10.62 11.68 -3.01
CA ASN A 55 -9.93 11.56 -1.71
C ASN A 55 -8.43 11.27 -1.84
N CYS A 56 -8.03 10.44 -2.81
CA CYS A 56 -6.61 10.24 -3.12
C CYS A 56 -5.92 11.53 -3.60
N CYS A 57 -6.62 12.40 -4.34
CA CYS A 57 -6.11 13.70 -4.78
C CYS A 57 -5.92 14.68 -3.62
N ARG A 58 -6.68 14.54 -2.53
CA ARG A 58 -6.58 15.38 -1.32
C ARG A 58 -5.44 14.94 -0.39
N LEU A 59 -5.06 13.66 -0.41
CA LEU A 59 -4.17 13.08 0.61
C LEU A 59 -2.78 12.66 0.09
N ARG A 60 -2.67 12.21 -1.17
CA ARG A 60 -1.42 11.59 -1.66
C ARG A 60 -0.53 12.60 -2.36
N ILE A 61 0.74 12.66 -1.96
CA ILE A 61 1.82 13.26 -2.74
C ILE A 61 2.26 12.23 -3.78
N ILE A 62 2.42 12.67 -5.02
CA ILE A 62 2.63 11.79 -6.18
C ILE A 62 3.88 12.25 -6.90
N GLU A 63 4.86 11.35 -6.96
CA GLU A 63 6.01 11.46 -7.87
C GLU A 63 5.59 10.92 -9.24
N LEU A 64 5.97 11.64 -10.29
CA LEU A 64 5.75 11.27 -11.67
C LEU A 64 7.01 10.61 -12.25
N ASP A 65 6.81 9.59 -13.07
CA ASP A 65 7.87 9.16 -14.00
C ASP A 65 7.88 10.05 -15.25
N GLU A 66 8.94 9.92 -16.05
CA GLU A 66 9.11 10.73 -17.27
C GLU A 66 7.98 10.49 -18.27
N GLU A 67 7.53 9.24 -18.39
CA GLU A 67 6.44 8.85 -19.27
C GLU A 67 5.12 9.55 -18.89
N ASP A 68 4.79 9.61 -17.59
CA ASP A 68 3.61 10.33 -17.09
C ASP A 68 3.72 11.85 -17.35
N VAL A 69 4.91 12.45 -17.20
CA VAL A 69 5.14 13.87 -17.52
C VAL A 69 4.89 14.14 -18.99
N GLU A 70 5.45 13.32 -19.88
CA GLU A 70 5.26 13.46 -21.32
C GLU A 70 3.80 13.28 -21.73
N LYS A 71 3.11 12.27 -21.17
CA LYS A 71 1.68 12.03 -21.44
C LYS A 71 0.84 13.24 -21.04
N LEU A 72 1.07 13.81 -19.86
CA LEU A 72 0.34 14.99 -19.39
C LEU A 72 0.62 16.22 -20.25
N LYS A 73 1.87 16.43 -20.68
CA LYS A 73 2.23 17.51 -21.61
C LYS A 73 1.56 17.36 -22.97
N LYS A 74 1.53 16.13 -23.53
CA LYS A 74 0.82 15.83 -24.79
C LYS A 74 -0.68 16.12 -24.70
N GLN A 75 -1.25 16.02 -23.50
CA GLN A 75 -2.64 16.38 -23.20
C GLN A 75 -2.82 17.87 -22.86
N GLY A 76 -1.84 18.72 -23.21
CA GLY A 76 -1.89 20.17 -23.04
C GLY A 76 -1.72 20.65 -21.61
N ARG A 77 -1.29 19.79 -20.67
CA ARG A 77 -1.08 20.20 -19.27
C ARG A 77 0.28 20.86 -19.11
N GLN A 78 0.32 21.96 -18.37
CA GLN A 78 1.53 22.74 -18.08
C GLN A 78 1.55 23.13 -16.60
N GLY A 79 2.73 23.46 -16.08
CA GLY A 79 2.89 23.95 -14.71
C GLY A 79 2.30 23.03 -13.64
N PHE A 80 2.36 21.71 -13.83
CA PHE A 80 1.72 20.72 -12.95
C PHE A 80 2.69 19.96 -12.05
N THR A 81 4.00 20.12 -12.24
CA THR A 81 5.03 19.39 -11.52
C THR A 81 6.20 20.30 -11.12
N ASP A 82 6.90 19.95 -10.04
CA ASP A 82 8.15 20.61 -9.62
C ASP A 82 9.40 19.99 -10.28
N SER A 83 10.58 20.50 -9.93
CA SER A 83 11.88 20.00 -10.40
C SER A 83 12.19 18.56 -9.98
N ASN A 84 11.57 18.09 -8.90
CA ASN A 84 11.70 16.74 -8.38
C ASN A 84 10.62 15.79 -8.95
N ARG A 85 9.86 16.24 -9.96
CA ARG A 85 8.75 15.51 -10.60
C ARG A 85 7.57 15.18 -9.68
N PHE A 86 7.39 15.91 -8.58
CA PHE A 86 6.18 15.80 -7.79
C PHE A 86 5.04 16.64 -8.39
N ILE A 87 3.83 16.06 -8.43
CA ILE A 87 2.63 16.81 -8.79
C ILE A 87 2.43 17.94 -7.79
N LEU A 88 2.30 19.16 -8.30
CA LEU A 88 2.04 20.35 -7.49
C LEU A 88 0.70 20.24 -6.75
N ARG A 89 0.60 20.97 -5.65
CA ARG A 89 -0.61 21.01 -4.82
C ARG A 89 -1.06 22.44 -4.59
N ASP A 90 -2.36 22.67 -4.76
CA ASP A 90 -3.04 23.93 -4.41
C ASP A 90 -3.86 23.71 -3.13
N ARG A 91 -3.57 24.50 -2.08
CA ARG A 91 -4.21 24.40 -0.75
C ARG A 91 -4.29 22.97 -0.23
N GLY A 92 -3.19 22.22 -0.35
CA GLY A 92 -3.08 20.83 0.10
C GLY A 92 -3.75 19.79 -0.81
N ARG A 93 -4.33 20.17 -1.95
CA ARG A 93 -4.99 19.28 -2.91
C ARG A 93 -4.20 19.21 -4.22
N CYS A 94 -4.22 18.07 -4.89
CA CYS A 94 -3.63 17.93 -6.23
C CYS A 94 -4.15 19.02 -7.19
N VAL A 95 -3.26 19.65 -7.97
CA VAL A 95 -3.62 20.70 -8.95
C VAL A 95 -4.65 20.27 -9.99
N PHE A 96 -4.74 18.97 -10.27
CA PHE A 96 -5.72 18.40 -11.20
C PHE A 96 -7.11 18.18 -10.60
N LEU A 97 -7.29 18.36 -9.29
CA LEU A 97 -8.60 18.24 -8.64
C LEU A 97 -9.39 19.54 -8.82
N LYS A 98 -10.47 19.50 -9.61
CA LYS A 98 -11.39 20.63 -9.82
C LYS A 98 -12.83 20.15 -9.61
N ASN A 99 -13.62 20.91 -8.86
CA ASN A 99 -15.00 20.54 -8.49
C ASN A 99 -15.08 19.10 -7.96
N ASP A 100 -14.13 18.74 -7.09
CA ASP A 100 -13.96 17.41 -6.49
C ASP A 100 -13.76 16.23 -7.46
N LYS A 101 -13.50 16.51 -8.74
CA LYS A 101 -13.22 15.51 -9.78
C LYS A 101 -11.81 15.67 -10.34
N CYS A 102 -11.21 14.55 -10.72
CA CYS A 102 -9.90 14.53 -11.36
C CYS A 102 -10.03 14.92 -12.82
N THR A 103 -9.45 16.05 -13.21
CA THR A 103 -9.50 16.58 -14.59
C THR A 103 -8.61 15.83 -15.59
N VAL A 104 -7.71 14.98 -15.11
CA VAL A 104 -6.81 14.13 -15.92
C VAL A 104 -7.08 12.65 -15.69
N HIS A 105 -8.32 12.29 -15.35
CA HIS A 105 -8.65 10.94 -14.92
C HIS A 105 -8.34 9.86 -15.99
N GLU A 106 -8.50 10.20 -17.26
CA GLU A 106 -8.24 9.31 -18.40
C GLU A 106 -6.74 9.09 -18.63
N CYS A 107 -5.96 10.17 -18.58
CA CYS A 107 -4.50 10.14 -18.71
C CYS A 107 -3.78 10.13 -17.36
N ARG A 108 -4.43 9.57 -16.32
CA ARG A 108 -3.91 9.67 -14.95
C ARG A 108 -2.55 8.96 -14.82
N PRO A 109 -1.61 9.53 -14.04
CA PRO A 109 -0.28 8.95 -13.82
C PRO A 109 -0.33 7.48 -13.38
N ARG A 110 0.74 6.71 -13.62
CA ARG A 110 0.90 5.32 -13.15
C ARG A 110 0.56 5.19 -11.66
N VAL A 111 1.03 6.13 -10.84
CA VAL A 111 0.76 6.19 -9.39
C VAL A 111 -0.73 6.29 -9.04
N CYS A 112 -1.49 7.01 -9.86
CA CYS A 112 -2.94 7.13 -9.75
C CYS A 112 -3.66 5.89 -10.29
N ARG A 113 -3.18 5.28 -11.38
CA ARG A 113 -3.78 4.09 -12.01
C ARG A 113 -3.67 2.85 -11.14
N GLU A 114 -2.54 2.70 -10.48
CA GLU A 114 -2.26 1.52 -9.67
C GLU A 114 -2.83 1.61 -8.25
N PHE A 115 -3.36 2.76 -7.83
CA PHE A 115 -4.06 2.88 -6.56
C PHE A 115 -5.24 1.88 -6.51
N PRO A 116 -5.48 1.18 -5.38
CA PRO A 116 -4.76 1.21 -4.09
C PRO A 116 -3.58 0.24 -3.94
N PHE A 117 -3.10 -0.38 -5.02
CA PHE A 117 -2.22 -1.57 -5.01
C PHE A 117 -0.72 -1.26 -5.05
N GLN A 118 -0.34 -0.01 -4.87
CA GLN A 118 1.07 0.37 -4.87
C GLN A 118 1.71 -0.01 -3.55
N LYS A 119 2.80 -0.78 -3.60
CA LYS A 119 3.56 -1.25 -2.41
C LYS A 119 2.71 -2.08 -1.43
N ILE A 120 2.10 -3.19 -1.90
CA ILE A 120 1.41 -4.17 -1.02
C ILE A 120 2.38 -4.86 -0.04
N PHE A 121 3.70 -4.82 -0.31
CA PHE A 121 4.73 -5.27 0.62
C PHE A 121 4.95 -4.26 1.75
N GLY A 122 4.01 -4.19 2.68
CA GLY A 122 4.15 -3.37 3.88
C GLY A 122 2.81 -2.84 4.38
N LEU A 123 2.30 -3.47 5.44
CA LEU A 123 1.01 -3.10 6.04
C LEU A 123 1.05 -1.81 6.89
N TRP A 124 1.96 -0.87 6.57
CA TRP A 124 2.00 0.46 7.20
C TRP A 124 1.04 1.45 6.54
N PHE A 125 0.34 1.03 5.47
CA PHE A 125 -0.49 1.91 4.62
C PHE A 125 -2.01 1.80 4.83
N LEU A 126 -2.51 0.85 5.65
CA LEU A 126 -3.95 0.65 5.85
C LEU A 126 -4.69 1.91 6.35
N PRO A 127 -4.18 2.72 7.29
CA PRO A 127 -4.91 3.90 7.77
C PRO A 127 -5.06 5.02 6.73
N LYS A 128 -4.30 4.99 5.62
CA LYS A 128 -4.34 6.01 4.57
C LYS A 128 -5.25 5.64 3.39
N ILE A 129 -5.71 4.39 3.33
CA ILE A 129 -6.53 3.85 2.24
C ILE A 129 -8.03 3.86 2.59
N THR A 130 -8.36 3.91 3.89
CA THR A 130 -9.72 3.81 4.46
C THR A 130 -10.68 4.98 4.15
N PHE A 131 -10.25 5.97 3.37
CA PHE A 131 -11.11 7.09 2.97
C PHE A 131 -11.56 6.99 1.51
N CYS A 132 -11.36 5.86 0.81
CA CYS A 132 -11.79 5.71 -0.57
C CYS A 132 -12.99 4.75 -0.66
N PRO A 133 -14.19 5.23 -1.04
CA PRO A 133 -15.37 4.36 -1.20
C PRO A 133 -15.18 3.23 -2.23
N GLY A 134 -14.29 3.42 -3.22
CA GLY A 134 -13.95 2.36 -4.17
C GLY A 134 -13.11 1.23 -3.55
N VAL A 135 -12.35 1.54 -2.51
CA VAL A 135 -11.61 0.51 -1.75
C VAL A 135 -12.52 -0.19 -0.76
N ASP A 136 -13.42 0.55 -0.11
CA ASP A 136 -14.43 -0.04 0.77
C ASP A 136 -15.27 -1.08 0.02
N ARG A 137 -15.80 -0.70 -1.16
CA ARG A 137 -16.51 -1.63 -2.06
C ARG A 137 -15.68 -2.86 -2.42
N LEU A 138 -14.40 -2.67 -2.76
CA LEU A 138 -13.50 -3.77 -3.11
C LEU A 138 -13.30 -4.76 -1.94
N LEU A 139 -13.27 -4.22 -0.71
CA LEU A 139 -13.12 -5.00 0.52
C LEU A 139 -14.42 -5.70 0.91
N GLU A 140 -15.57 -5.04 0.79
CA GLU A 140 -16.89 -5.62 1.05
C GLU A 140 -17.16 -6.84 0.15
N ASP A 141 -16.93 -6.71 -1.16
CA ASP A 141 -16.94 -7.84 -2.11
C ASP A 141 -15.97 -8.96 -1.69
N GLY A 142 -14.97 -8.61 -0.89
CA GLY A 142 -13.96 -9.48 -0.25
C GLY A 142 -14.51 -10.41 0.83
N PHE A 143 -15.48 -9.93 1.59
CA PHE A 143 -16.03 -10.61 2.75
C PHE A 143 -17.33 -11.37 2.42
N ASP A 144 -18.06 -10.95 1.38
CA ASP A 144 -19.39 -11.48 1.05
C ASP A 144 -19.38 -12.75 0.17
N SER A 145 -18.21 -13.33 -0.13
CA SER A 145 -18.13 -14.60 -0.87
C SER A 145 -18.52 -15.84 -0.02
N LYS A 146 -19.29 -15.65 1.05
CA LYS A 146 -19.94 -16.71 1.83
C LYS A 146 -21.48 -16.70 1.69
N THR A 147 -22.05 -15.86 0.83
CA THR A 147 -23.52 -15.69 0.77
C THR A 147 -24.11 -15.69 -0.64
N ARG A 148 -23.47 -16.32 -1.62
CA ARG A 148 -24.13 -16.62 -2.89
C ARG A 148 -23.63 -17.92 -3.52
#